data_AF-A0A1H3GKA9-F1
#
_entry.id   AF-A0A1H3GKA9-F1
#
_cell.length_a   1.000
_cell.length_b   1.000
_cell.length_c   1.000
_cell.angle_alpha   90.00
_cell.angle_beta   90.00
_cell.angle_gamma   90.00
#
_symmetry.space_group_name_H-M   'P 1'
#
loop_
_entity.id
_entity.type
_entity.pdbx_description
1 polymer ?
#
loop_
_entity_poly.entity_id
_entity_poly.type
_entity_poly.pdbx_seq_one_letter_code
_entity_poly.pdbx_strand_id
1 'polypeptide(L)'
;MTTLPENMFNDLLENAVTRLVKEKLELLLREEIKNFLEVEQEDQHNSRNGYYERTYETRHGKIDNLKVPRDRNGEFQTQLFEPYQRREGWLEEAIIHMYKGGMSTRDVAKFIESMYGTQYSPTTISNITQTVMEDIEAWQKRPLERRYSVIYLDGLYVKLKRNTVSSEAVYLAMGIDERGYRQILGFYVGGQESANGWRDVLKDIHSRGATDVLLGVFDGLPGLENAFKEIYPKADVQHCIVHKVRSTFPKIRVSDKTEFLEDLKAVYNATDGGVAKAIFSGIQAKWKKLYPREMKSWEDQLPTLLTFFDYPPLIWPAIYTSNAIERMNKEIRKRLRPMNSLTNIEAAEKIIYLQALDYNETWSRRAIRGFVDQETKDLLEKKYVERYPSLEVSVGE
;
A
#
# COMPACT_ATOMS: atom_id res chain seq x y z
N MET A 1 18.33 53.33 7.51
CA MET A 1 18.17 51.87 7.63
C MET A 1 19.00 51.23 6.55
N THR A 2 20.17 50.71 6.90
CA THR A 2 21.03 49.95 5.99
C THR A 2 20.39 48.57 5.79
N THR A 3 19.74 48.38 4.65
CA THR A 3 19.24 47.07 4.21
C THR A 3 20.45 46.18 3.93
N LEU A 4 20.61 45.12 4.71
CA LEU A 4 21.59 44.08 4.42
C LEU A 4 21.26 43.45 3.06
N PRO A 5 22.23 43.24 2.15
CA PRO A 5 22.03 42.48 0.94
C PRO A 5 21.50 41.07 1.30
N GLU A 6 20.48 40.59 0.60
CA GLU A 6 19.80 39.31 0.85
C GLU A 6 20.78 38.14 1.03
N ASN A 7 21.86 38.12 0.24
CA ASN A 7 22.91 37.11 0.33
C ASN A 7 23.70 37.14 1.65
N MET A 8 24.02 38.33 2.19
CA MET A 8 24.72 38.43 3.48
C MET A 8 23.83 38.00 4.66
N PHE A 9 22.53 38.27 4.57
CA PHE A 9 21.59 37.86 5.63
C PHE A 9 21.43 36.35 5.66
N ASN A 10 21.32 35.71 4.48
CA ASN A 10 21.26 34.26 4.37
C ASN A 10 22.55 33.60 4.87
N ASP A 11 23.73 34.11 4.50
CA ASP A 11 25.01 33.60 4.99
C ASP A 11 25.15 33.71 6.52
N LEU A 12 24.68 34.82 7.10
CA LEU A 12 24.66 35.01 8.56
C LEU A 12 23.71 34.04 9.27
N LEU A 13 22.55 33.79 8.69
CA LEU A 13 21.55 32.86 9.21
C LEU A 13 22.03 31.41 9.14
N GLU A 14 22.57 30.98 7.99
CA GLU A 14 23.12 29.63 7.81
C GLU A 14 24.26 29.37 8.82
N ASN A 15 25.17 30.32 8.99
CA ASN A 15 26.25 30.19 9.97
C ASN A 15 25.74 30.16 11.42
N ALA A 16 24.70 30.95 11.74
CA ALA A 16 24.11 30.96 13.07
C ALA A 16 23.39 29.63 13.39
N VAL A 17 22.62 29.10 12.43
CA VAL A 17 21.91 27.83 12.58
C VAL A 17 22.91 26.67 12.67
N THR A 18 23.92 26.61 11.80
CA THR A 18 24.93 25.54 11.82
C THR A 18 25.68 25.50 13.14
N ARG A 19 26.02 26.66 13.70
CA ARG A 19 26.65 26.76 15.03
C ARG A 19 25.70 26.31 16.15
N LEU A 20 24.44 26.72 16.12
CA LEU A 20 23.45 26.29 17.11
C LEU A 20 23.26 24.77 17.10
N VAL A 21 23.15 24.18 15.90
CA VAL A 21 23.02 22.74 15.71
C VAL A 21 24.26 22.02 16.24
N LYS A 22 25.47 22.51 15.93
CA LYS A 22 26.72 21.98 16.49
C LYS A 22 26.71 21.98 18.02
N GLU A 23 26.37 23.10 18.63
CA GLU A 23 26.33 23.23 20.09
C GLU A 23 25.34 22.25 20.74
N LYS A 24 24.17 22.05 20.13
CA LYS A 24 23.17 21.11 20.63
C LYS A 24 23.57 19.64 20.43
N LEU A 25 24.18 19.30 19.29
CA LEU A 25 24.72 17.96 19.07
C LEU A 25 25.82 17.64 20.08
N GLU A 26 26.77 18.55 20.30
CA GLU A 26 27.83 18.34 21.29
C GLU A 26 27.28 18.23 22.73
N LEU A 27 26.20 18.94 23.04
CA LEU A 27 25.50 18.80 24.33
C LEU A 27 24.87 17.41 24.47
N LEU A 28 24.10 16.96 23.49
CA LEU A 28 23.45 15.64 23.51
C LEU A 28 24.49 14.51 23.63
N LEU A 29 25.57 14.59 22.85
CA LEU A 29 26.68 13.63 22.91
C LEU A 29 27.34 13.56 24.29
N ARG A 30 27.48 14.69 24.99
CA ARG A 30 28.03 14.73 26.35
C ARG A 30 27.10 14.10 27.37
N GLU A 31 25.79 14.22 27.19
CA GLU A 31 24.81 13.55 28.04
C GLU A 31 24.72 12.06 27.73
N GLU A 32 24.78 11.65 26.46
CA GLU A 32 24.79 10.23 26.07
C GLU A 32 25.98 9.48 26.70
N ILE A 33 27.20 10.00 26.56
CA ILE A 33 28.37 9.34 27.18
C ILE A 33 28.34 9.42 28.71
N LYS A 34 27.64 10.41 29.29
CA LYS A 34 27.43 10.45 30.74
C LYS A 34 26.55 9.28 31.16
N ASN A 35 25.41 9.13 30.50
CA ASN A 35 24.45 8.07 30.77
C ASN A 35 25.06 6.68 30.53
N PHE A 36 25.81 6.49 29.44
CA PHE A 36 26.53 5.26 29.15
C PHE A 36 27.49 4.86 30.29
N LEU A 37 28.28 5.81 30.80
CA LEU A 37 29.24 5.53 31.87
C LEU A 37 28.58 5.33 33.24
N GLU A 38 27.54 6.10 33.55
CA GLU A 38 26.88 6.08 34.87
C GLU A 38 25.85 4.94 35.01
N VAL A 39 25.23 4.50 33.91
CA VAL A 39 24.11 3.54 33.93
C VAL A 39 24.48 2.22 33.26
N GLU A 40 25.12 2.25 32.09
CA GLU A 40 25.38 1.03 31.31
C GLU A 40 26.71 0.35 31.71
N GLN A 41 27.62 1.11 32.33
CA GLN A 41 28.97 0.67 32.72
C GLN A 41 29.28 0.89 34.21
N GLU A 42 28.26 0.95 35.08
CA GLU A 42 28.39 1.25 36.52
C GLU A 42 29.42 0.35 37.23
N ASP A 43 29.51 -0.93 36.85
CA ASP A 43 30.42 -1.93 37.42
C ASP A 43 31.76 -2.10 36.66
N GLN A 44 32.00 -1.32 35.61
CA GLN A 44 33.21 -1.44 34.78
C GLN A 44 34.19 -0.28 35.03
N HIS A 45 35.50 -0.58 35.00
CA HIS A 45 36.54 0.46 35.00
C HIS A 45 36.61 1.14 33.62
N ASN A 46 35.61 1.95 33.30
CA ASN A 46 35.59 2.78 32.10
C ASN A 46 35.51 4.27 32.47
N SER A 47 36.05 5.13 31.61
CA SER A 47 36.15 6.56 31.87
C SER A 47 36.23 7.34 30.56
N ARG A 48 35.86 8.63 30.59
CA ARG A 48 35.98 9.50 29.41
C ARG A 48 37.44 9.67 29.00
N ASN A 49 37.71 9.59 27.70
CA ASN A 49 39.04 9.74 27.11
C ASN A 49 39.08 10.86 26.04
N GLY A 50 38.49 12.00 26.37
CA GLY A 50 38.46 13.17 25.50
C GLY A 50 37.47 13.05 24.35
N TYR A 51 37.79 13.69 23.22
CA TYR A 51 36.94 13.77 22.03
C TYR A 51 37.77 13.46 20.79
N TYR A 52 37.12 12.91 19.77
CA TYR A 52 37.62 13.00 18.40
C TYR A 52 36.82 14.06 17.64
N GLU A 53 37.45 14.68 16.64
CA GLU A 53 36.79 15.65 15.79
C GLU A 53 36.39 15.00 14.47
N ARG A 54 35.22 15.37 14.00
CA ARG A 54 34.72 14.92 12.69
C ARG A 54 33.99 16.05 11.99
N THR A 55 33.96 15.98 10.67
CA THR A 55 32.99 16.72 9.87
C THR A 55 31.69 15.92 9.81
N TYR A 56 30.56 16.61 9.94
CA TYR A 56 29.22 16.03 9.81
C TYR A 56 28.33 16.94 8.97
N GLU A 57 27.77 16.41 7.90
CA GLU A 57 26.88 17.16 7.01
C GLU A 57 25.43 17.03 7.50
N THR A 58 24.78 18.15 7.78
CA THR A 58 23.39 18.21 8.26
C THR A 58 22.50 18.93 7.25
N ARG A 59 21.18 18.88 7.46
CA ARG A 59 20.21 19.64 6.67
C ARG A 59 20.43 21.16 6.70
N HIS A 60 21.15 21.62 7.73
CA HIS A 60 21.39 23.03 7.99
C HIS A 60 22.77 23.51 7.52
N GLY A 61 23.56 22.61 6.93
CA GLY A 61 24.92 22.91 6.48
C GLY A 61 25.96 21.93 7.01
N LYS A 62 27.20 22.14 6.56
CA LYS A 62 28.36 21.35 6.95
C LYS A 62 28.85 21.79 8.33
N ILE A 63 28.83 20.88 9.30
CA ILE A 63 29.40 21.12 10.63
C ILE A 63 30.84 20.63 10.63
N ASP A 64 31.77 21.58 10.66
CA ASP A 64 33.19 21.29 10.82
C ASP A 64 33.59 21.17 12.30
N ASN A 65 34.56 20.30 12.58
CA ASN A 65 35.13 20.04 13.90
C ASN A 65 34.08 19.72 14.97
N LEU A 66 33.09 18.88 14.65
CA LEU A 66 32.14 18.35 15.62
C LEU A 66 32.88 17.45 16.60
N LYS A 67 32.81 17.77 17.90
CA LYS A 67 33.50 17.04 18.96
C LYS A 67 32.64 15.88 19.45
N VAL A 68 33.05 14.66 19.14
CA VAL A 68 32.38 13.45 19.59
C VAL A 68 33.15 12.84 20.76
N PRO A 69 32.54 12.67 21.94
CA PRO A 69 33.21 12.13 23.10
C PRO A 69 33.50 10.65 22.88
N ARG A 70 34.56 10.17 23.52
CA ARG A 70 34.96 8.77 23.51
C ARG A 70 35.29 8.32 24.92
N ASP A 71 35.07 7.04 25.18
CA ASP A 71 35.47 6.38 26.40
C ASP A 71 36.89 5.78 26.24
N ARG A 72 37.43 5.23 27.33
CA ARG A 72 38.79 4.69 27.36
C ARG A 72 38.87 3.31 26.72
N ASN A 73 37.79 2.53 26.82
CA ASN A 73 37.72 1.18 26.29
C ASN A 73 37.28 1.16 24.81
N GLY A 74 36.73 2.26 24.31
CA GLY A 74 36.26 2.39 22.92
C GLY A 74 34.91 1.72 22.67
N GLU A 75 34.12 1.56 23.73
CA GLU A 75 32.84 0.85 23.73
C GLU A 75 31.64 1.80 23.57
N PHE A 76 31.84 3.11 23.74
CA PHE A 76 30.78 4.09 23.57
C PHE A 76 30.46 4.32 22.09
N GLN A 77 29.21 4.02 21.71
CA GLN A 77 28.62 4.36 20.41
C GLN A 77 27.42 5.31 20.62
N THR A 78 27.45 6.47 19.99
CA THR A 78 26.34 7.44 20.03
C THR A 78 25.13 6.91 19.26
N GLN A 79 23.93 7.25 19.72
CA GLN A 79 22.69 6.93 19.02
C GLN A 79 22.33 7.98 17.96
N LEU A 80 23.01 9.12 17.93
CA LEU A 80 22.72 10.22 17.00
C LEU A 80 23.16 9.92 15.56
N PHE A 81 24.16 9.07 15.38
CA PHE A 81 24.68 8.66 14.06
C PHE A 81 25.55 7.40 14.16
N GLU A 82 25.58 6.61 13.09
CA GLU A 82 26.40 5.41 12.98
C GLU A 82 27.91 5.73 12.86
N PRO A 83 28.79 4.79 13.25
CA PRO A 83 30.22 4.87 12.99
C PRO A 83 30.46 5.15 11.51
N TYR A 84 31.33 6.12 11.22
CA TYR A 84 31.66 6.57 9.86
C TYR A 84 30.52 7.24 9.06
N GLN A 85 29.30 7.35 9.58
CA GLN A 85 28.18 8.02 8.91
C GLN A 85 28.46 9.52 8.77
N ARG A 86 28.89 9.99 7.60
CA ARG A 86 29.32 11.40 7.39
C ARG A 86 28.18 12.41 7.28
N ARG A 87 26.93 11.94 7.14
CA ARG A 87 25.77 12.76 6.74
C ARG A 87 24.53 12.39 7.54
N GLU A 88 23.72 13.37 7.94
CA GLU A 88 22.41 13.19 8.53
C GLU A 88 21.45 12.55 7.51
N GLY A 89 20.76 11.47 7.88
CA GLY A 89 19.91 10.65 7.00
C GLY A 89 18.61 11.31 6.49
N TRP A 90 18.45 12.60 6.73
CA TRP A 90 17.23 13.36 6.39
C TRP A 90 17.06 13.51 4.88
N LEU A 91 18.16 13.48 4.12
CA LEU A 91 18.12 13.63 2.67
C LEU A 91 17.54 12.39 2.02
N GLU A 92 17.87 11.21 2.54
CA GLU A 92 17.31 9.92 2.14
C GLU A 92 15.79 9.95 2.36
N GLU A 93 15.33 10.37 3.54
CA GLU A 93 13.90 10.56 3.81
C GLU A 93 13.27 11.59 2.87
N ALA A 94 13.92 12.73 2.62
CA ALA A 94 13.42 13.76 1.72
C ALA A 94 13.33 13.24 0.27
N ILE A 95 14.33 12.50 -0.21
CA ILE A 95 14.34 11.85 -1.52
C ILE A 95 13.20 10.84 -1.60
N ILE A 96 13.02 10.00 -0.58
CA ILE A 96 11.90 9.06 -0.47
C ILE A 96 10.56 9.82 -0.50
N HIS A 97 10.43 10.92 0.23
CA HIS A 97 9.22 11.77 0.22
C HIS A 97 8.97 12.44 -1.13
N MET A 98 10.02 12.86 -1.85
CA MET A 98 9.89 13.40 -3.21
C MET A 98 9.46 12.32 -4.21
N TYR A 99 10.01 11.10 -4.09
CA TYR A 99 9.53 9.95 -4.85
C TYR A 99 8.08 9.59 -4.49
N LYS A 100 7.71 9.60 -3.20
CA LYS A 100 6.31 9.45 -2.73
C LYS A 100 5.40 10.52 -3.35
N GLY A 101 5.93 11.73 -3.51
CA GLY A 101 5.29 12.86 -4.18
C GLY A 101 5.11 12.69 -5.69
N GLY A 102 5.76 11.68 -6.30
CA GLY A 102 5.70 11.38 -7.74
C GLY A 102 6.72 12.15 -8.59
N MET A 103 7.77 12.70 -7.97
CA MET A 103 8.88 13.32 -8.70
C MET A 103 9.71 12.23 -9.40
N SER A 104 10.13 12.46 -10.65
CA SER A 104 11.04 11.54 -11.32
C SER A 104 12.44 11.61 -10.72
N THR A 105 13.29 10.60 -10.96
CA THR A 105 14.70 10.61 -10.54
C THR A 105 15.42 11.89 -10.95
N ARG A 106 15.10 12.42 -12.14
CA ARG A 106 15.64 13.66 -12.69
C ARG A 106 15.08 14.90 -12.01
N ASP A 107 13.82 14.89 -11.63
CA ASP A 107 13.19 16.02 -10.92
C ASP A 107 13.72 16.10 -9.49
N VAL A 108 13.89 14.96 -8.82
CA VAL A 108 14.56 14.88 -7.52
C VAL A 108 15.99 15.37 -7.63
N ALA A 109 16.76 14.89 -8.62
CA ALA A 109 18.13 15.34 -8.84
C ALA A 109 18.22 16.86 -9.05
N LYS A 110 17.36 17.43 -9.90
CA LYS A 110 17.29 18.87 -10.13
C LYS A 110 16.87 19.65 -8.88
N PHE A 111 15.91 19.15 -8.11
CA PHE A 111 15.47 19.79 -6.88
C PHE A 111 16.59 19.80 -5.83
N ILE A 112 17.23 18.65 -5.61
CA ILE A 112 18.38 18.55 -4.71
C ILE A 112 19.54 19.43 -5.20
N GLU A 113 19.83 19.45 -6.49
CA GLU A 113 20.86 20.32 -7.09
C GLU A 113 20.52 21.81 -6.92
N SER A 114 19.24 22.18 -7.01
CA SER A 114 18.81 23.57 -6.81
C SER A 114 18.91 24.04 -5.36
N MET A 115 18.80 23.12 -4.39
CA MET A 115 18.86 23.43 -2.96
C MET A 115 20.27 23.32 -2.38
N TYR A 116 21.09 22.39 -2.89
CA TYR A 116 22.38 22.01 -2.29
C TYR A 116 23.56 21.98 -3.28
N GLY A 117 23.35 22.38 -4.55
CA GLY A 117 24.36 22.36 -5.60
C GLY A 117 24.74 20.95 -6.08
N THR A 118 25.87 20.82 -6.77
CA THR A 118 26.36 19.59 -7.44
C THR A 118 26.84 18.48 -6.50
N GLN A 119 26.49 18.51 -5.22
CA GLN A 119 27.01 17.56 -4.21
C GLN A 119 26.45 16.14 -4.33
N TYR A 120 25.39 15.94 -5.13
CA TYR A 120 24.71 14.66 -5.25
C TYR A 120 24.73 14.14 -6.68
N SER A 121 25.51 13.09 -6.92
CA SER A 121 25.54 12.42 -8.22
C SER A 121 24.27 11.60 -8.45
N PRO A 122 23.83 11.40 -9.70
CA PRO A 122 22.75 10.47 -10.05
C PRO A 122 22.96 9.07 -9.46
N THR A 123 24.22 8.63 -9.34
CA THR A 123 24.60 7.37 -8.71
C THR A 123 24.24 7.32 -7.22
N THR A 124 24.40 8.44 -6.50
CA THR A 124 24.04 8.54 -5.07
C THR A 124 22.53 8.41 -4.90
N ILE A 125 21.74 9.08 -5.75
CA ILE A 125 20.27 8.97 -5.76
C ILE A 125 19.84 7.54 -6.08
N SER A 126 20.50 6.88 -7.03
CA SER A 126 20.23 5.48 -7.37
C SER A 126 20.49 4.55 -6.18
N ASN A 127 21.61 4.74 -5.47
CA ASN A 127 21.95 3.95 -4.28
C ASN A 127 20.92 4.14 -3.15
N ILE A 128 20.46 5.37 -2.92
CA ILE A 128 19.40 5.65 -1.93
C ILE A 128 18.10 4.93 -2.30
N THR A 129 17.77 4.85 -3.59
CA THR A 129 16.59 4.07 -4.03
C THR A 129 16.82 2.55 -3.98
N GLN A 130 18.04 2.07 -3.79
CA GLN A 130 18.31 0.64 -3.64
C GLN A 130 17.84 0.15 -2.27
N THR A 131 18.04 0.94 -1.20
CA THR A 131 17.47 0.67 0.12
C THR A 131 15.94 0.50 0.06
N VAL A 132 15.27 1.29 -0.79
CA VAL A 132 13.82 1.16 -1.01
C VAL A 132 13.44 -0.21 -1.60
N MET A 133 14.31 -0.85 -2.38
CA MET A 133 14.05 -2.21 -2.88
C MET A 133 14.11 -3.25 -1.76
N GLU A 134 15.04 -3.12 -0.83
CA GLU A 134 15.12 -4.00 0.35
C GLU A 134 13.84 -3.86 1.20
N ASP A 135 13.37 -2.62 1.39
CA ASP A 135 12.09 -2.35 2.06
C ASP A 135 10.90 -2.97 1.32
N ILE A 136 10.88 -2.90 -0.02
CA ILE A 136 9.84 -3.52 -0.85
C ILE A 136 9.81 -5.02 -0.64
N GLU A 137 10.98 -5.66 -0.70
CA GLU A 137 11.08 -7.11 -0.50
C GLU A 137 10.62 -7.52 0.90
N ALA A 138 11.07 -6.79 1.93
CA ALA A 138 10.66 -7.03 3.31
C ALA A 138 9.14 -6.84 3.47
N TRP A 139 8.58 -5.79 2.88
CA TRP A 139 7.15 -5.51 2.91
C TRP A 139 6.35 -6.57 2.15
N GLN A 140 6.82 -7.05 1.00
CA GLN A 140 6.17 -8.11 0.24
C GLN A 140 6.19 -9.43 1.01
N LYS A 141 7.28 -9.76 1.72
CA LYS A 141 7.42 -11.00 2.51
C LYS A 141 6.81 -10.93 3.92
N ARG A 142 6.29 -9.77 4.34
CA ARG A 142 5.78 -9.58 5.71
C ARG A 142 4.65 -10.57 6.05
N PRO A 143 4.55 -11.03 7.31
CA PRO A 143 3.43 -11.85 7.75
C PRO A 143 2.12 -11.06 7.65
N LEU A 144 1.06 -11.76 7.27
CA LEU A 144 -0.30 -11.24 7.23
C LEU A 144 -1.13 -11.85 8.36
N GLU A 145 -2.16 -11.12 8.78
CA GLU A 145 -3.16 -11.64 9.72
C GLU A 145 -3.82 -12.93 9.21
N ARG A 146 -4.29 -13.76 10.14
CA ARG A 146 -4.92 -15.03 9.79
C ARG A 146 -6.26 -14.86 9.07
N ARG A 147 -7.11 -13.96 9.59
CA ARG A 147 -8.52 -13.81 9.23
C ARG A 147 -8.78 -12.55 8.41
N TYR A 148 -9.39 -12.71 7.24
CA TYR A 148 -9.85 -11.62 6.38
C TYR A 148 -11.31 -11.78 6.00
N SER A 149 -12.11 -10.78 6.35
CA SER A 149 -13.54 -10.78 6.06
C SER A 149 -13.77 -10.64 4.55
N VAL A 150 -12.90 -9.86 3.90
CA VAL A 150 -12.97 -9.64 2.45
C VAL A 150 -11.56 -9.52 1.87
N ILE A 151 -11.31 -10.17 0.74
CA ILE A 151 -10.14 -9.91 -0.11
C ILE A 151 -10.63 -9.40 -1.46
N TYR A 152 -10.18 -8.21 -1.85
CA TYR A 152 -10.39 -7.61 -3.15
C TYR A 152 -9.20 -7.89 -4.06
N LEU A 153 -9.49 -8.26 -5.31
CA LEU A 153 -8.49 -8.41 -6.36
C LEU A 153 -8.83 -7.47 -7.51
N ASP A 154 -7.86 -6.70 -7.98
CA ASP A 154 -8.02 -5.85 -9.15
C ASP A 154 -6.69 -5.69 -9.88
N GLY A 155 -6.77 -5.50 -11.19
CA GLY A 155 -5.65 -5.34 -12.09
C GLY A 155 -5.58 -3.92 -12.65
N LEU A 156 -4.37 -3.41 -12.82
CA LEU A 156 -4.16 -2.25 -13.70
C LEU A 156 -3.03 -2.53 -14.67
N TYR A 157 -3.04 -1.81 -15.80
CA TYR A 157 -1.97 -1.88 -16.77
C TYR A 157 -1.07 -0.66 -16.69
N VAL A 158 0.24 -0.89 -16.69
CA VAL A 158 1.28 0.15 -16.66
C VAL A 158 2.20 0.02 -17.87
N LYS A 159 2.67 1.14 -18.40
CA LYS A 159 3.59 1.15 -19.55
C LYS A 159 5.03 1.00 -19.06
N LEU A 160 5.66 -0.12 -19.39
CA LEU A 160 7.05 -0.43 -19.07
C LEU A 160 7.90 -0.45 -20.33
N LYS A 161 9.10 0.15 -20.25
CA LYS A 161 10.13 0.04 -21.26
C LYS A 161 11.09 -1.07 -20.85
N ARG A 162 11.09 -2.17 -21.60
CA ARG A 162 12.19 -3.14 -21.57
C ARG A 162 13.11 -2.84 -22.76
N ASN A 163 12.93 -3.59 -23.85
CA ASN A 163 13.51 -3.25 -25.15
C ASN A 163 12.58 -2.31 -25.95
N THR A 164 11.28 -2.58 -25.88
CA THR A 164 10.20 -1.75 -26.41
C THR A 164 9.27 -1.34 -25.28
N VAL A 165 8.43 -0.32 -25.52
CA VAL A 165 7.38 0.08 -24.57
C VAL A 165 6.22 -0.89 -24.73
N SER A 166 5.89 -1.61 -23.66
CA SER A 166 4.77 -2.53 -23.61
C SER A 166 3.90 -2.28 -22.38
N SER A 167 2.64 -2.69 -22.46
CA SER A 167 1.69 -2.58 -21.36
C SER A 167 1.73 -3.87 -20.55
N GLU A 168 2.16 -3.79 -19.29
CA GLU A 168 2.24 -4.93 -18.38
C GLU A 168 1.20 -4.81 -17.27
N ALA A 169 0.70 -5.96 -16.83
CA ALA A 169 -0.27 -6.04 -15.75
C ALA A 169 0.40 -5.80 -14.39
N VAL A 170 -0.34 -5.13 -13.51
CA VAL A 170 -0.07 -4.99 -12.09
C VAL A 170 -1.24 -5.60 -11.36
N TYR A 171 -0.99 -6.69 -10.67
CA TYR A 171 -1.94 -7.35 -9.79
C TYR A 171 -1.93 -6.64 -8.45
N LEU A 172 -3.10 -6.26 -7.94
CA LEU A 172 -3.24 -5.63 -6.64
C LEU A 172 -4.23 -6.43 -5.79
N ALA A 173 -3.85 -6.71 -4.55
CA ALA A 173 -4.70 -7.36 -3.57
C ALA A 173 -4.88 -6.48 -2.34
N MET A 174 -6.12 -6.31 -1.89
CA MET A 174 -6.49 -5.52 -0.71
C MET A 174 -7.38 -6.36 0.21
N GLY A 175 -7.12 -6.35 1.50
CA GLY A 175 -7.90 -7.08 2.50
C GLY A 175 -8.69 -6.14 3.41
N ILE A 176 -9.82 -6.61 3.91
CA ILE A 176 -10.49 -6.12 5.12
C ILE A 176 -10.35 -7.21 6.17
N ASP A 177 -9.70 -6.91 7.30
CA ASP A 177 -9.54 -7.87 8.40
C ASP A 177 -10.86 -8.15 9.15
N GLU A 178 -10.84 -9.02 10.15
CA GLU A 178 -12.01 -9.29 11.01
C GLU A 178 -12.44 -8.07 11.85
N ARG A 179 -11.54 -7.11 12.05
CA ARG A 179 -11.80 -5.88 12.83
C ARG A 179 -12.38 -4.76 11.97
N GLY A 180 -12.42 -4.92 10.64
CA GLY A 180 -12.94 -3.97 9.68
C GLY A 180 -11.93 -2.96 9.13
N TYR A 181 -10.63 -3.14 9.38
CA TYR A 181 -9.58 -2.30 8.82
C TYR A 181 -9.15 -2.82 7.45
N ARG A 182 -8.92 -1.90 6.52
CA ARG A 182 -8.50 -2.23 5.17
C ARG A 182 -7.05 -1.90 4.91
N GLN A 183 -6.39 -2.75 4.14
CA GLN A 183 -4.99 -2.58 3.75
C GLN A 183 -4.67 -3.27 2.43
N ILE A 184 -3.67 -2.78 1.71
CA ILE A 184 -3.06 -3.48 0.58
C ILE A 184 -2.22 -4.64 1.13
N LEU A 185 -2.55 -5.86 0.70
CA LEU A 185 -1.88 -7.10 1.10
C LEU A 185 -0.64 -7.37 0.25
N GLY A 186 -0.70 -7.03 -1.05
CA GLY A 186 0.38 -7.26 -1.98
C GLY A 186 0.13 -6.60 -3.32
N PHE A 187 1.20 -6.40 -4.07
CA PHE A 187 1.17 -5.99 -5.47
C PHE A 187 2.25 -6.76 -6.23
N TYR A 188 2.00 -7.05 -7.50
CA TYR A 188 2.89 -7.85 -8.33
C TYR A 188 2.89 -7.29 -9.74
N VAL A 189 4.07 -7.02 -10.30
CA VAL A 189 4.22 -6.39 -11.62
C VAL A 189 4.73 -7.43 -12.61
N GLY A 190 4.00 -7.64 -13.71
CA GLY A 190 4.55 -8.42 -14.81
C GLY A 190 3.53 -9.01 -15.77
N GLY A 191 3.93 -9.05 -17.05
CA GLY A 191 3.29 -9.88 -18.07
C GLY A 191 1.87 -9.44 -18.44
N GLN A 192 1.05 -10.41 -18.86
CA GLN A 192 -0.37 -10.23 -19.14
C GLN A 192 -1.21 -10.77 -18.00
N GLU A 193 -2.33 -10.10 -17.71
CA GLU A 193 -3.28 -10.56 -16.71
C GLU A 193 -3.81 -11.96 -17.07
N SER A 194 -3.62 -12.92 -16.16
CA SER A 194 -4.02 -14.31 -16.38
C SER A 194 -4.45 -15.00 -15.09
N ALA A 195 -5.26 -16.05 -15.22
CA ALA A 195 -5.67 -16.87 -14.08
C ALA A 195 -4.45 -17.49 -13.34
N ASN A 196 -3.38 -17.84 -14.07
CA ASN A 196 -2.16 -18.36 -13.45
C ASN A 196 -1.44 -17.28 -12.63
N GLY A 197 -1.32 -16.05 -13.16
CA GLY A 197 -0.76 -14.93 -12.41
C GLY A 197 -1.54 -14.69 -11.10
N TRP A 198 -2.87 -14.71 -11.16
CA TRP A 198 -3.70 -14.59 -9.96
C TRP A 198 -3.53 -15.77 -8.99
N ARG A 199 -3.36 -17.01 -9.47
CA ARG A 199 -3.04 -18.15 -8.58
C ARG A 199 -1.75 -17.92 -7.79
N ASP A 200 -0.70 -17.43 -8.45
CA ASP A 200 0.59 -17.19 -7.80
C ASP A 200 0.48 -16.09 -6.74
N VAL A 201 -0.24 -15.01 -7.07
CA VAL A 201 -0.57 -13.92 -6.12
C VAL A 201 -1.32 -14.46 -4.91
N LEU A 202 -2.35 -15.29 -5.13
CA LEU A 202 -3.17 -15.83 -4.05
C LEU A 202 -2.39 -16.82 -3.18
N LYS A 203 -1.53 -17.65 -3.77
CA LYS A 203 -0.63 -18.56 -3.05
C LYS A 203 0.33 -17.81 -2.15
N ASP A 204 0.90 -16.70 -2.63
CA ASP A 204 1.79 -15.85 -1.84
C ASP A 204 1.05 -15.16 -0.68
N ILE A 205 -0.15 -14.64 -0.91
CA ILE A 205 -0.98 -14.06 0.17
C ILE A 205 -1.32 -15.12 1.22
N HIS A 206 -1.68 -16.32 0.78
CA HIS A 206 -2.01 -17.44 1.67
C HIS A 206 -0.80 -17.90 2.49
N SER A 207 0.37 -18.08 1.85
CA SER A 207 1.60 -18.53 2.54
C SER A 207 2.11 -17.54 3.59
N ARG A 208 1.80 -16.25 3.44
CA ARG A 208 2.12 -15.20 4.41
C ARG A 208 1.20 -15.16 5.63
N GLY A 209 0.09 -15.91 5.63
CA GLY A 209 -0.76 -16.11 6.82
C GLY A 209 -2.25 -15.90 6.61
N ALA A 210 -2.67 -15.21 5.53
CA ALA A 210 -4.06 -14.94 5.22
C ALA A 210 -4.77 -16.24 4.77
N THR A 211 -5.22 -17.04 5.72
CA THR A 211 -5.68 -18.43 5.48
C THR A 211 -7.20 -18.56 5.62
N ASP A 212 -7.79 -17.78 6.51
CA ASP A 212 -9.22 -17.80 6.80
C ASP A 212 -9.89 -16.61 6.12
N VAL A 213 -10.51 -16.83 4.96
CA VAL A 213 -11.11 -15.77 4.13
C VAL A 213 -12.60 -16.02 3.97
N LEU A 214 -13.45 -15.05 4.30
CA LEU A 214 -14.90 -15.21 4.10
C LEU A 214 -15.31 -14.93 2.65
N LEU A 215 -14.86 -13.83 2.07
CA LEU A 215 -15.33 -13.36 0.75
C LEU A 215 -14.19 -12.87 -0.15
N GLY A 216 -14.12 -13.36 -1.39
CA GLY A 216 -13.36 -12.75 -2.48
C GLY A 216 -14.21 -11.80 -3.31
N VAL A 217 -13.76 -10.56 -3.54
CA VAL A 217 -14.47 -9.55 -4.36
C VAL A 217 -13.60 -9.12 -5.54
N PHE A 218 -14.00 -9.44 -6.76
CA PHE A 218 -13.21 -9.11 -7.96
C PHE A 218 -14.06 -9.06 -9.23
N ASP A 219 -13.48 -8.66 -10.36
CA ASP A 219 -14.17 -8.74 -11.66
C ASP A 219 -14.33 -10.19 -12.12
N GLY A 220 -15.36 -10.47 -12.92
CA GLY A 220 -15.68 -11.80 -13.47
C GLY A 220 -14.73 -12.23 -14.59
N LEU A 221 -13.42 -12.13 -14.35
CA LEU A 221 -12.38 -12.55 -15.28
C LEU A 221 -12.40 -14.07 -15.46
N PRO A 222 -12.33 -14.59 -16.70
CA PRO A 222 -12.32 -16.02 -16.96
C PRO A 222 -11.22 -16.75 -16.17
N GLY A 223 -11.62 -17.70 -15.33
CA GLY A 223 -10.70 -18.54 -14.56
C GLY A 223 -10.22 -17.95 -13.24
N LEU A 224 -10.49 -16.67 -12.93
CA LEU A 224 -10.12 -16.06 -11.65
C LEU A 224 -10.92 -16.65 -10.48
N GLU A 225 -12.23 -16.87 -10.65
CA GLU A 225 -13.06 -17.54 -9.65
C GLU A 225 -12.50 -18.93 -9.28
N ASN A 226 -12.12 -19.71 -10.29
CA ASN A 226 -11.52 -21.04 -10.09
C ASN A 226 -10.16 -20.95 -9.39
N ALA A 227 -9.29 -20.02 -9.80
CA ALA A 227 -8.01 -19.76 -9.15
C ALA A 227 -8.18 -19.35 -7.68
N PHE A 228 -9.17 -18.53 -7.38
CA PHE A 228 -9.50 -18.10 -6.02
C PHE A 228 -9.98 -19.27 -5.16
N LYS A 229 -10.95 -20.04 -5.66
CA LYS A 229 -11.51 -21.20 -4.96
C LYS A 229 -10.50 -22.35 -4.78
N GLU A 230 -9.48 -22.45 -5.63
CA GLU A 230 -8.39 -23.41 -5.46
C GLU A 230 -7.57 -23.13 -4.18
N ILE A 231 -7.35 -21.85 -3.87
CA ILE A 231 -6.59 -21.42 -2.67
C ILE A 231 -7.50 -21.25 -1.46
N TYR A 232 -8.69 -20.70 -1.66
CA TYR A 232 -9.69 -20.43 -0.63
C TYR A 232 -11.00 -21.19 -0.90
N PRO A 233 -11.02 -22.52 -0.76
CA PRO A 233 -12.19 -23.34 -1.13
C PRO A 233 -13.44 -23.02 -0.30
N LYS A 234 -13.26 -22.56 0.93
CA LYS A 234 -14.33 -22.21 1.87
C LYS A 234 -14.81 -20.76 1.78
N ALA A 235 -14.09 -19.90 1.07
CA ALA A 235 -14.48 -18.50 0.87
C ALA A 235 -15.54 -18.40 -0.21
N ASP A 236 -16.50 -17.49 -0.08
CA ASP A 236 -17.43 -17.18 -1.18
C ASP A 236 -16.77 -16.24 -2.21
N VAL A 237 -17.40 -16.10 -3.37
CA VAL A 237 -16.95 -15.18 -4.43
C VAL A 237 -18.08 -14.23 -4.79
N GLN A 238 -17.79 -12.95 -4.71
CA GLN A 238 -18.63 -11.87 -5.19
C GLN A 238 -18.01 -11.21 -6.42
N HIS A 239 -18.69 -11.28 -7.55
CA HIS A 239 -18.30 -10.52 -8.73
C HIS A 239 -18.74 -9.06 -8.61
N CYS A 240 -17.88 -8.12 -8.99
CA CYS A 240 -18.22 -6.70 -8.91
C CYS A 240 -19.38 -6.35 -9.85
N ILE A 241 -20.52 -5.94 -9.28
CA ILE A 241 -21.71 -5.55 -10.05
C ILE A 241 -21.39 -4.33 -10.94
N VAL A 242 -20.58 -3.39 -10.46
CA VAL A 242 -20.21 -2.19 -11.24
C VAL A 242 -19.42 -2.58 -12.49
N HIS A 243 -18.48 -3.53 -12.40
CA HIS A 243 -17.77 -4.05 -13.58
C HIS A 243 -18.71 -4.79 -14.53
N LYS A 244 -19.64 -5.59 -14.00
CA LYS A 244 -20.66 -6.25 -14.80
C LYS A 244 -21.56 -5.27 -15.56
N VAL A 245 -22.01 -4.20 -14.90
CA VAL A 245 -22.78 -3.12 -15.53
C VAL A 245 -21.95 -2.42 -16.60
N ARG A 246 -20.70 -2.02 -16.28
CA ARG A 246 -19.80 -1.34 -17.22
C ARG A 246 -19.48 -2.19 -18.47
N SER A 247 -19.32 -3.50 -18.32
CA SER A 247 -19.07 -4.41 -19.45
C SER A 247 -20.32 -4.68 -20.32
N THR A 248 -21.51 -4.51 -19.75
CA THR A 248 -22.79 -4.67 -20.46
C THR A 248 -23.17 -3.39 -21.19
N PHE A 249 -22.94 -2.22 -20.59
CA PHE A 249 -23.45 -0.93 -21.06
C PHE A 249 -23.10 -0.54 -22.50
N PRO A 250 -21.88 -0.83 -23.04
CA PRO A 250 -21.55 -0.56 -24.44
C PRO A 250 -22.36 -1.38 -25.46
N LYS A 251 -22.96 -2.50 -25.02
CA LYS A 251 -23.71 -3.45 -25.87
C LYS A 251 -25.20 -3.09 -25.97
N ILE A 252 -25.67 -2.17 -25.14
CA ILE A 252 -27.06 -1.71 -25.08
C ILE A 252 -27.23 -0.47 -25.98
N ARG A 253 -28.35 -0.40 -26.71
CA ARG A 253 -28.69 0.74 -27.57
C ARG A 253 -28.82 2.01 -26.73
N VAL A 254 -28.43 3.14 -27.29
CA VAL A 254 -28.44 4.43 -26.57
C VAL A 254 -29.83 4.79 -26.02
N SER A 255 -30.89 4.50 -26.76
CA SER A 255 -32.29 4.72 -26.36
C SER A 255 -32.69 3.96 -25.09
N ASP A 256 -32.11 2.78 -24.89
CA ASP A 256 -32.57 1.83 -23.87
C ASP A 256 -31.71 1.91 -22.61
N LYS A 257 -30.55 2.59 -22.68
CA LYS A 257 -29.53 2.64 -21.62
C LYS A 257 -30.05 3.12 -20.27
N THR A 258 -30.88 4.16 -20.27
CA THR A 258 -31.40 4.76 -19.03
C THR A 258 -32.31 3.77 -18.31
N GLU A 259 -33.31 3.24 -19.01
CA GLU A 259 -34.27 2.28 -18.47
C GLU A 259 -33.59 0.96 -18.05
N PHE A 260 -32.67 0.45 -18.88
CA PHE A 260 -31.90 -0.75 -18.58
C PHE A 260 -31.06 -0.60 -17.29
N LEU A 261 -30.47 0.58 -17.05
CA LEU A 261 -29.72 0.84 -15.81
C LEU A 261 -30.63 0.96 -14.58
N GLU A 262 -31.81 1.55 -14.72
CA GLU A 262 -32.79 1.65 -13.63
C GLU A 262 -33.30 0.27 -13.21
N ASP A 263 -33.62 -0.57 -14.19
CA ASP A 263 -33.98 -1.96 -13.98
C ASP A 263 -32.86 -2.72 -13.23
N LEU A 264 -31.61 -2.64 -13.72
CA LEU A 264 -30.50 -3.31 -13.05
C LEU A 264 -30.23 -2.78 -11.63
N LYS A 265 -30.40 -1.48 -11.39
CA LYS A 265 -30.32 -0.87 -10.05
C LYS A 265 -31.32 -1.48 -9.08
N ALA A 266 -32.52 -1.83 -9.55
CA ALA A 266 -33.53 -2.44 -8.69
C ALA A 266 -33.08 -3.81 -8.16
N VAL A 267 -32.25 -4.55 -8.91
CA VAL A 267 -31.75 -5.87 -8.49
C VAL A 267 -30.83 -5.76 -7.27
N TYR A 268 -29.79 -4.93 -7.35
CA TYR A 268 -28.78 -4.85 -6.28
C TYR A 268 -29.14 -3.87 -5.15
N ASN A 269 -30.25 -3.14 -5.29
CA ASN A 269 -30.87 -2.37 -4.19
C ASN A 269 -32.06 -3.10 -3.54
N ALA A 270 -32.30 -4.37 -3.90
CA ALA A 270 -33.36 -5.17 -3.30
C ALA A 270 -33.15 -5.37 -1.79
N THR A 271 -34.22 -5.74 -1.08
CA THR A 271 -34.20 -5.99 0.37
C THR A 271 -33.46 -7.26 0.76
N ASP A 272 -33.41 -8.24 -0.15
CA ASP A 272 -32.77 -9.54 0.04
C ASP A 272 -32.53 -10.24 -1.31
N GLY A 273 -31.75 -11.32 -1.28
CA GLY A 273 -31.37 -12.07 -2.48
C GLY A 273 -32.53 -12.79 -3.17
N GLY A 274 -33.62 -13.13 -2.46
CA GLY A 274 -34.81 -13.73 -3.04
C GLY A 274 -35.60 -12.72 -3.86
N VAL A 275 -35.81 -11.52 -3.31
CA VAL A 275 -36.42 -10.39 -4.02
C VAL A 275 -35.57 -9.96 -5.21
N ALA A 276 -34.24 -9.90 -5.05
CA ALA A 276 -33.32 -9.59 -6.15
C ALA A 276 -33.48 -10.55 -7.35
N LYS A 277 -33.59 -11.86 -7.08
CA LYS A 277 -33.81 -12.89 -8.11
C LYS A 277 -35.16 -12.72 -8.80
N ALA A 278 -36.22 -12.44 -8.05
CA ALA A 278 -37.55 -12.21 -8.62
C ALA A 278 -37.58 -10.96 -9.53
N ILE A 279 -36.94 -9.87 -9.10
CA ILE A 279 -36.78 -8.66 -9.93
C ILE A 279 -36.01 -9.01 -11.20
N PHE A 280 -34.90 -9.74 -11.10
CA PHE A 280 -34.11 -10.14 -12.25
C PHE A 280 -34.91 -10.99 -13.26
N SER A 281 -35.78 -11.90 -12.81
CA SER A 281 -36.66 -12.66 -13.71
C SER A 281 -37.59 -11.74 -14.52
N GLY A 282 -38.11 -10.67 -13.93
CA GLY A 282 -38.90 -9.66 -14.64
C GLY A 282 -38.08 -8.90 -15.68
N ILE A 283 -36.86 -8.49 -15.33
CA ILE A 283 -35.91 -7.83 -16.25
C ILE A 283 -35.55 -8.76 -17.41
N GLN A 284 -35.31 -10.03 -17.12
CA GLN A 284 -35.01 -11.03 -18.14
C GLN A 284 -36.19 -11.16 -19.11
N ALA A 285 -37.43 -11.23 -18.63
CA ALA A 285 -38.60 -11.29 -19.51
C ALA A 285 -38.74 -10.05 -20.42
N LYS A 286 -38.42 -8.87 -19.89
CA LYS A 286 -38.46 -7.59 -20.60
C LYS A 286 -37.38 -7.48 -21.69
N TRP A 287 -36.12 -7.75 -21.34
CA TRP A 287 -34.97 -7.44 -22.20
C TRP A 287 -34.46 -8.62 -23.03
N LYS A 288 -34.81 -9.87 -22.71
CA LYS A 288 -34.29 -11.07 -23.40
C LYS A 288 -34.55 -11.10 -24.90
N LYS A 289 -35.63 -10.47 -25.38
CA LYS A 289 -35.90 -10.37 -26.83
C LYS A 289 -34.93 -9.44 -27.55
N LEU A 290 -34.52 -8.34 -26.90
CA LEU A 290 -33.64 -7.33 -27.48
C LEU A 290 -32.15 -7.67 -27.25
N TYR A 291 -31.84 -8.18 -26.06
CA TYR A 291 -30.47 -8.42 -25.57
C TYR A 291 -30.30 -9.84 -25.00
N PRO A 292 -30.52 -10.91 -25.80
CA PRO A 292 -30.52 -12.29 -25.32
C PRO A 292 -29.16 -12.73 -24.77
N ARG A 293 -28.05 -12.26 -25.37
CA ARG A 293 -26.69 -12.62 -24.96
C ARG A 293 -26.33 -11.99 -23.62
N GLU A 294 -26.72 -10.74 -23.43
CA GLU A 294 -26.49 -9.97 -22.22
C GLU A 294 -27.30 -10.57 -21.06
N MET A 295 -28.59 -10.85 -21.28
CA MET A 295 -29.42 -11.49 -20.25
C MET A 295 -28.90 -12.87 -19.84
N LYS A 296 -28.47 -13.69 -20.79
CA LYS A 296 -27.83 -14.97 -20.48
C LYS A 296 -26.54 -14.78 -19.68
N SER A 297 -25.69 -13.83 -20.09
CA SER A 297 -24.45 -13.53 -19.38
C SER A 297 -24.68 -13.05 -17.94
N TRP A 298 -25.77 -12.33 -17.68
CA TRP A 298 -26.16 -11.94 -16.33
C TRP A 298 -26.72 -13.12 -15.52
N GLU A 299 -27.57 -13.94 -16.13
CA GLU A 299 -28.13 -15.15 -15.52
C GLU A 299 -27.03 -16.13 -15.08
N ASP A 300 -26.05 -16.39 -15.96
CA ASP A 300 -24.92 -17.29 -15.68
C ASP A 300 -24.07 -16.80 -14.49
N GLN A 301 -23.94 -15.48 -14.31
CA GLN A 301 -23.15 -14.86 -13.22
C GLN A 301 -24.01 -14.42 -12.02
N LEU A 302 -25.33 -14.57 -12.07
CA LEU A 302 -26.23 -14.09 -11.02
C LEU A 302 -25.89 -14.64 -9.63
N PRO A 303 -25.54 -15.94 -9.47
CA PRO A 303 -25.19 -16.48 -8.16
C PRO A 303 -24.03 -15.74 -7.47
N THR A 304 -22.99 -15.39 -8.22
CA THR A 304 -21.81 -14.66 -7.72
C THR A 304 -22.00 -13.15 -7.71
N LEU A 305 -22.97 -12.60 -8.45
CA LEU A 305 -23.32 -11.18 -8.37
C LEU A 305 -24.16 -10.83 -7.15
N LEU A 306 -24.86 -11.81 -6.57
CA LEU A 306 -25.79 -11.63 -5.45
C LEU A 306 -25.27 -12.20 -4.12
N THR A 307 -24.06 -12.77 -4.09
CA THR A 307 -23.45 -13.37 -2.88
C THR A 307 -23.38 -12.40 -1.70
N PHE A 308 -23.24 -11.10 -1.97
CA PHE A 308 -23.22 -10.09 -0.92
C PHE A 308 -24.49 -10.09 -0.05
N PHE A 309 -25.65 -10.54 -0.56
CA PHE A 309 -26.88 -10.67 0.22
C PHE A 309 -26.78 -11.71 1.35
N ASP A 310 -25.84 -12.66 1.26
CA ASP A 310 -25.58 -13.66 2.30
C ASP A 310 -24.74 -13.10 3.47
N TYR A 311 -24.36 -11.83 3.40
CA TYR A 311 -23.59 -11.10 4.41
C TYR A 311 -24.44 -10.04 5.12
N PRO A 312 -23.97 -9.48 6.25
CA PRO A 312 -24.74 -8.46 6.98
C PRO A 312 -25.08 -7.22 6.12
N PRO A 313 -26.33 -6.69 6.18
CA PRO A 313 -26.75 -5.58 5.33
C PRO A 313 -25.90 -4.30 5.44
N LEU A 314 -25.35 -4.03 6.62
CA LEU A 314 -24.52 -2.85 6.86
C LEU A 314 -23.21 -2.84 6.06
N ILE A 315 -22.73 -4.02 5.61
CA ILE A 315 -21.51 -4.11 4.82
C ILE A 315 -21.77 -4.26 3.32
N TRP A 316 -23.01 -4.50 2.89
CA TRP A 316 -23.37 -4.60 1.46
C TRP A 316 -22.74 -3.49 0.62
N PRO A 317 -22.84 -2.19 0.99
CA PRO A 317 -22.28 -1.10 0.18
C PRO A 317 -20.77 -1.20 -0.06
N ALA A 318 -20.04 -1.89 0.80
CA ALA A 318 -18.61 -2.09 0.68
C ALA A 318 -18.24 -3.31 -0.19
N ILE A 319 -19.10 -4.34 -0.24
CA ILE A 319 -18.75 -5.64 -0.82
C ILE A 319 -19.43 -5.94 -2.16
N TYR A 320 -20.54 -5.27 -2.52
CA TYR A 320 -21.18 -5.45 -3.83
C TYR A 320 -20.33 -4.91 -5.00
N THR A 321 -19.28 -4.15 -4.70
CA THR A 321 -18.40 -3.45 -5.65
C THR A 321 -16.93 -3.53 -5.24
N SER A 322 -16.02 -3.51 -6.23
CA SER A 322 -14.57 -3.37 -6.07
C SER A 322 -14.11 -1.91 -5.94
N ASN A 323 -15.01 -0.95 -5.71
CA ASN A 323 -14.69 0.48 -5.70
C ASN A 323 -13.54 0.87 -4.75
N ALA A 324 -13.39 0.16 -3.63
CA ALA A 324 -12.33 0.44 -2.67
C ALA A 324 -10.92 0.20 -3.24
N ILE A 325 -10.74 -0.86 -4.03
CA ILE A 325 -9.47 -1.15 -4.71
C ILE A 325 -9.34 -0.37 -6.03
N GLU A 326 -10.44 -0.10 -6.74
CA GLU A 326 -10.44 0.79 -7.92
C GLU A 326 -9.95 2.20 -7.58
N ARG A 327 -10.27 2.71 -6.39
CA ARG A 327 -9.76 4.00 -5.90
C ARG A 327 -8.24 3.99 -5.77
N MET A 328 -7.66 2.90 -5.28
CA MET A 328 -6.21 2.73 -5.21
C MET A 328 -5.61 2.72 -6.63
N ASN A 329 -6.19 1.93 -7.53
CA ASN A 329 -5.78 1.89 -8.94
C ASN A 329 -5.83 3.27 -9.61
N LYS A 330 -6.82 4.10 -9.27
CA LYS A 330 -6.93 5.48 -9.75
C LYS A 330 -5.79 6.37 -9.23
N GLU A 331 -5.41 6.26 -7.95
CA GLU A 331 -4.29 7.03 -7.40
C GLU A 331 -2.96 6.59 -8.03
N ILE A 332 -2.73 5.28 -8.20
CA ILE A 332 -1.54 4.78 -8.93
C ILE A 332 -1.50 5.34 -10.35
N ARG A 333 -2.61 5.27 -11.12
CA ARG A 333 -2.67 5.81 -12.48
C ARG A 333 -2.41 7.31 -12.53
N LYS A 334 -2.93 8.07 -11.57
CA LYS A 334 -2.70 9.51 -11.46
C LYS A 334 -1.21 9.82 -11.28
N ARG A 335 -0.51 9.04 -10.46
CA ARG A 335 0.94 9.16 -10.24
C ARG A 335 1.77 8.76 -11.45
N LEU A 336 1.37 7.73 -12.17
CA LEU A 336 2.09 7.24 -13.34
C LEU A 336 1.87 8.09 -14.60
N ARG A 337 0.77 8.84 -14.69
CA ARG A 337 0.38 9.60 -15.90
C ARG A 337 1.46 10.56 -16.41
N PRO A 338 2.16 11.37 -15.59
CA PRO A 338 3.21 12.29 -16.07
C PRO A 338 4.44 11.58 -16.63
N MET A 339 4.68 10.32 -16.23
CA MET A 339 5.91 9.59 -16.54
C MET A 339 5.88 8.91 -17.91
N ASN A 340 4.72 8.84 -18.57
CA ASN A 340 4.45 8.18 -19.87
C ASN A 340 4.81 6.68 -19.96
N SER A 341 6.06 6.32 -19.74
CA SER A 341 6.59 4.95 -19.67
C SER A 341 7.70 4.86 -18.62
N LEU A 342 7.64 3.85 -17.77
CA LEU A 342 8.68 3.58 -16.77
C LEU A 342 9.86 2.86 -17.40
N THR A 343 11.06 3.04 -16.84
CA THR A 343 12.33 2.55 -17.41
C THR A 343 12.59 1.07 -17.17
N ASN A 344 12.01 0.49 -16.11
CA ASN A 344 12.11 -0.92 -15.76
C ASN A 344 10.99 -1.29 -14.76
N ILE A 345 10.93 -2.57 -14.37
CA ILE A 345 9.95 -3.09 -13.41
C ILE A 345 10.15 -2.46 -12.02
N GLU A 346 11.39 -2.39 -11.55
CA GLU A 346 11.74 -1.86 -10.23
C GLU A 346 11.22 -0.43 -10.03
N ALA A 347 11.24 0.40 -11.08
CA ALA A 347 10.68 1.75 -11.03
C ALA A 347 9.15 1.73 -10.82
N ALA A 348 8.44 0.76 -11.41
CA ALA A 348 7.02 0.57 -11.15
C ALA A 348 6.77 0.10 -9.72
N GLU A 349 7.53 -0.89 -9.27
CA GLU A 349 7.41 -1.46 -7.94
C GLU A 349 7.65 -0.40 -6.86
N LYS A 350 8.69 0.43 -7.01
CA LYS A 350 8.95 1.58 -6.12
C LYS A 350 7.74 2.50 -6.01
N ILE A 351 7.15 2.92 -7.14
CA ILE A 351 6.02 3.85 -7.12
C ILE A 351 4.78 3.18 -6.50
N ILE A 352 4.48 1.94 -6.88
CA ILE A 352 3.31 1.21 -6.40
C ILE A 352 3.45 0.94 -4.89
N TYR A 353 4.63 0.53 -4.44
CA TYR A 353 4.95 0.33 -3.03
C TYR A 353 4.71 1.58 -2.20
N LEU A 354 5.23 2.72 -2.66
CA LEU A 354 5.07 3.98 -1.95
C LEU A 354 3.60 4.41 -1.86
N GLN A 355 2.81 4.19 -2.90
CA GLN A 355 1.35 4.41 -2.82
C GLN A 355 0.68 3.41 -1.88
N ALA A 356 1.12 2.15 -1.84
CA ALA A 356 0.55 1.12 -0.98
C ALA A 356 0.82 1.42 0.50
N LEU A 357 2.01 1.93 0.83
CA LEU A 357 2.34 2.42 2.17
C LEU A 357 1.45 3.60 2.58
N ASP A 358 1.36 4.64 1.73
CA ASP A 358 0.53 5.83 2.00
C ASP A 358 -0.95 5.45 2.19
N TYR A 359 -1.44 4.50 1.37
CA TYR A 359 -2.77 3.93 1.53
C TYR A 359 -2.93 3.26 2.89
N ASN A 360 -2.03 2.34 3.25
CA ASN A 360 -2.12 1.58 4.49
C ASN A 360 -2.04 2.51 5.71
N GLU A 361 -1.16 3.50 5.69
CA GLU A 361 -1.03 4.50 6.75
C GLU A 361 -2.31 5.34 6.89
N THR A 362 -2.84 5.87 5.78
CA THR A 362 -4.06 6.68 5.77
C THR A 362 -5.28 5.92 6.30
N TRP A 363 -5.37 4.62 6.02
CA TRP A 363 -6.52 3.79 6.41
C TRP A 363 -6.32 3.01 7.72
N SER A 364 -5.09 3.00 8.27
CA SER A 364 -4.74 2.26 9.51
C SER A 364 -5.64 2.58 10.71
N ARG A 365 -6.15 3.81 10.80
CA ARG A 365 -7.00 4.27 11.92
C ARG A 365 -8.49 4.32 11.57
N ARG A 366 -8.88 3.89 10.37
CA ARG A 366 -10.25 4.05 9.85
C ARG A 366 -10.84 2.70 9.49
N ALA A 367 -11.55 2.11 10.44
CA ALA A 367 -12.37 0.95 10.17
C ALA A 367 -13.59 1.33 9.31
N ILE A 368 -14.04 0.40 8.47
CA ILE A 368 -15.17 0.61 7.57
C ILE A 368 -16.47 0.58 8.38
N ARG A 369 -17.31 1.62 8.22
CA ARG A 369 -18.52 1.87 9.03
C ARG A 369 -19.35 0.63 9.36
N GLY A 370 -19.63 -0.23 8.38
CA GLY A 370 -20.44 -1.43 8.58
C GLY A 370 -19.74 -2.54 9.36
N PHE A 371 -18.41 -2.66 9.26
CA PHE A 371 -17.64 -3.72 9.92
C PHE A 371 -17.37 -3.45 11.41
N VAL A 372 -17.56 -2.21 11.87
CA VAL A 372 -17.37 -1.85 13.29
C VAL A 372 -18.57 -2.24 14.15
N ASP A 373 -19.74 -2.32 13.53
CA ASP A 373 -21.01 -2.67 14.15
C ASP A 373 -20.97 -4.05 14.83
N GLN A 374 -21.53 -4.15 16.03
CA GLN A 374 -21.40 -5.36 16.86
C GLN A 374 -22.20 -6.54 16.29
N GLU A 375 -23.42 -6.28 15.81
CA GLU A 375 -24.25 -7.33 15.20
C GLU A 375 -23.57 -7.89 13.94
N THR A 376 -23.00 -7.00 13.13
CA THR A 376 -22.20 -7.39 11.96
C THR A 376 -21.02 -8.26 12.36
N LYS A 377 -20.26 -7.89 13.40
CA LYS A 377 -19.13 -8.69 13.89
C LYS A 377 -19.57 -10.07 14.37
N ASP A 378 -20.64 -10.15 15.14
CA ASP A 378 -21.15 -11.42 15.65
C ASP A 378 -21.60 -12.35 14.52
N LEU A 379 -22.20 -11.80 13.46
CA LEU A 379 -22.57 -12.54 12.26
C LEU A 379 -21.36 -13.00 11.45
N LEU A 380 -20.32 -12.18 11.32
CA LEU A 380 -19.08 -12.56 10.66
C LEU A 380 -18.31 -13.62 11.47
N GLU A 381 -18.28 -13.50 12.80
CA GLU A 381 -17.65 -14.50 13.68
C GLU A 381 -18.34 -15.86 13.57
N LYS A 382 -19.68 -15.88 13.54
CA LYS A 382 -20.42 -17.12 13.28
C LYS A 382 -20.00 -17.78 11.96
N LYS A 383 -19.84 -16.98 10.89
CA LYS A 383 -19.35 -17.49 9.59
C LYS A 383 -17.92 -18.00 9.68
N TYR A 384 -17.03 -17.34 10.44
CA TYR A 384 -15.68 -17.84 10.68
C TYR A 384 -15.69 -19.17 11.41
N VAL A 385 -16.44 -19.30 12.51
CA VAL A 385 -16.51 -20.54 13.30
C VAL A 385 -17.09 -21.69 12.48
N GLU A 386 -18.12 -21.43 11.67
CA GLU A 386 -18.75 -22.44 10.81
C GLU A 386 -17.80 -22.95 9.72
N ARG A 387 -17.04 -22.05 9.08
CA ARG A 387 -16.16 -22.40 7.95
C ARG A 387 -14.78 -22.87 8.40
N TYR A 388 -14.26 -22.24 9.43
CA TYR A 388 -12.89 -22.40 9.92
C TYR A 388 -12.92 -22.78 11.41
N PRO A 389 -13.48 -23.95 11.77
CA PRO A 389 -13.45 -24.41 13.14
C PRO A 389 -11.99 -24.49 13.58
N SER A 390 -11.65 -23.82 14.68
CA SER A 390 -10.38 -24.03 15.35
C SER A 390 -10.29 -25.51 15.69
N LEU A 391 -9.26 -26.19 15.17
CA LEU A 391 -8.85 -27.48 15.69
C LEU A 391 -8.44 -27.24 17.15
N GLU A 392 -9.39 -27.36 18.08
CA GLU A 392 -9.03 -27.52 19.48
C GLU A 392 -8.12 -28.75 19.54
N VAL A 393 -6.89 -28.51 20.01
CA VAL A 393 -5.91 -29.54 20.32
C VAL A 393 -6.62 -30.54 21.22
N SER A 394 -6.83 -31.77 20.75
CA SER A 394 -7.14 -32.90 21.59
C SER A 394 -5.94 -33.14 22.50
N VAL A 395 -5.88 -32.40 23.59
CA VAL A 395 -5.07 -32.76 24.75
C VAL A 395 -5.69 -34.05 25.26
N GLY A 396 -5.00 -35.15 24.99
CA GLY A 396 -5.45 -36.49 25.34
C GLY A 396 -5.73 -36.61 26.83
N GLU A 397 -6.80 -37.34 27.13
CA GLU A 397 -6.98 -38.03 28.41
C GLU A 397 -6.06 -39.25 28.51
#